data_AF-A0A7K4QXE7-F1
#
_entry.id   AF-A0A7K4QXE7-F1
#
_cell.length_a   1.000
_cell.length_b   1.000
_cell.length_c   1.000
_cell.angle_alpha   90.00
_cell.angle_beta   90.00
_cell.angle_gamma   90.00
#
_symmetry.space_group_name_H-M   'P 1'
#
loop_
_entity.id
_entity.type
_entity.pdbx_description
1 polymer ?
#
loop_
_entity_poly.entity_id
_entity_poly.type
_entity_poly.pdbx_seq_one_letter_code
_entity_poly.pdbx_strand_id
1 'polypeptide(L)'
;MASWGTQLGLLLWKNFTYRRRQRIQLAIEILWPLFLFLILISVRRSHPPFKQHECHFPNKALPSAGTLSWLQGIICNMNNPCFRHPTAGEAPGVVGNFDGSIFTRLLPALRRLRDSGNQRRGEHWEWGVLGKRDPLADPCTPALPVREYLREDETFSRFLRTNTSLAPALVDELMGAQLSPRIV
;
A
#
# COMPACT_ATOMS: atom_id res chain seq x y z
N MET A 1 35.92 -70.51 -14.33
CA MET A 1 35.74 -69.40 -13.37
C MET A 1 34.50 -68.63 -13.81
N ALA A 2 33.45 -68.55 -12.99
CA ALA A 2 32.27 -67.77 -13.35
C ALA A 2 32.68 -66.29 -13.46
N SER A 3 32.31 -65.64 -14.57
CA SER A 3 32.60 -64.22 -14.77
C SER A 3 31.80 -63.37 -13.79
N TRP A 4 32.37 -62.25 -13.34
CA TRP A 4 31.72 -61.34 -12.40
C TRP A 4 30.30 -60.92 -12.83
N GLY A 5 30.06 -60.72 -14.13
CA GLY A 5 28.76 -60.38 -14.68
C GLY A 5 27.70 -61.48 -14.51
N THR A 6 28.07 -62.74 -14.66
CA THR A 6 27.14 -63.87 -14.44
C THR A 6 26.71 -64.00 -12.98
N GLN A 7 27.62 -63.71 -12.05
CA GLN A 7 27.35 -63.77 -10.61
C GLN A 7 26.48 -62.57 -10.15
N LEU A 8 26.74 -61.36 -10.68
CA LEU A 8 25.94 -60.16 -10.45
C LEU A 8 24.50 -60.32 -10.99
N GLY A 9 24.35 -60.86 -12.20
CA GLY A 9 23.04 -61.09 -12.81
C GLY A 9 22.17 -62.05 -12.00
N LEU A 10 22.76 -63.12 -11.44
CA LEU A 10 22.06 -64.09 -10.62
C LEU A 10 21.60 -63.48 -9.28
N LEU A 11 22.40 -62.59 -8.69
CA LEU A 11 22.03 -61.84 -7.48
C LEU A 11 20.89 -60.84 -7.74
N LEU A 12 20.96 -60.08 -8.84
CA LEU A 12 19.89 -59.16 -9.23
C LEU A 12 18.60 -59.91 -9.55
N TRP A 13 18.68 -61.02 -10.27
CA TRP A 13 17.53 -61.88 -10.56
C TRP A 13 16.88 -62.43 -9.30
N LYS A 14 17.69 -62.86 -8.31
CA LYS A 14 17.20 -63.29 -7.00
C LYS A 14 16.43 -62.16 -6.30
N ASN A 15 17.01 -60.96 -6.22
CA ASN A 15 16.38 -59.80 -5.58
C ASN A 15 15.10 -59.35 -6.30
N PHE A 16 15.11 -59.34 -7.63
CA PHE A 16 13.95 -58.99 -8.44
C PHE A 16 12.82 -60.01 -8.27
N THR A 17 13.15 -61.31 -8.33
CA THR A 17 12.17 -62.38 -8.16
C THR A 17 11.56 -62.37 -6.76
N TYR A 18 12.34 -62.04 -5.73
CA TYR A 18 11.87 -61.88 -4.36
C TYR A 18 10.83 -60.75 -4.26
N ARG A 19 11.14 -59.55 -4.77
CA ARG A 19 10.19 -58.42 -4.80
C ARG A 19 8.96 -58.71 -5.68
N ARG A 20 9.10 -59.47 -6.77
CA ARG A 20 7.99 -59.87 -7.66
C ARG A 20 7.03 -60.86 -6.98
N ARG A 21 7.49 -61.66 -6.02
CA ARG A 21 6.64 -62.57 -5.24
C ARG A 21 5.87 -61.84 -4.14
N GLN A 22 6.42 -60.77 -3.57
CA GLN A 22 5.78 -59.92 -2.55
C GLN A 22 5.06 -58.70 -3.18
N ARG A 23 4.01 -58.95 -3.95
CA ARG A 23 3.28 -57.90 -4.71
C ARG A 23 2.71 -56.79 -3.83
N ILE A 24 2.21 -57.12 -2.63
CA ILE A 24 1.61 -56.15 -1.70
C ILE A 24 2.67 -55.18 -1.16
N GLN A 25 3.82 -55.71 -0.72
CA GLN A 25 4.91 -54.88 -0.19
C GLN A 25 5.50 -53.96 -1.25
N LEU A 26 5.69 -54.45 -2.48
CA LEU A 26 6.13 -53.63 -3.61
C LEU A 26 5.13 -52.51 -3.94
N ALA A 27 3.82 -52.82 -3.90
CA ALA A 27 2.79 -51.81 -4.15
C ALA A 27 2.81 -50.71 -3.07
N ILE A 28 2.93 -51.06 -1.80
CA ILE A 28 3.04 -50.09 -0.69
C ILE A 28 4.32 -49.25 -0.84
N GLU A 29 5.45 -49.87 -1.17
CA GLU A 29 6.73 -49.19 -1.37
C GLU A 29 6.69 -48.15 -2.51
N ILE A 30 5.88 -48.39 -3.56
CA ILE A 30 5.67 -47.44 -4.66
C ILE A 30 4.59 -46.39 -4.33
N LEU A 31 3.48 -46.80 -3.70
CA LEU A 31 2.37 -45.91 -3.37
C LEU A 31 2.74 -44.93 -2.25
N TRP A 32 3.58 -45.33 -1.31
CA TRP A 32 4.01 -44.49 -0.19
C TRP A 32 4.65 -43.17 -0.63
N PRO A 33 5.72 -43.15 -1.46
CA PRO A 33 6.30 -41.89 -1.95
C PRO A 33 5.31 -41.09 -2.81
N LEU A 34 4.48 -41.74 -3.63
CA LEU A 34 3.47 -41.07 -4.43
C LEU A 34 2.46 -40.33 -3.54
N PHE A 35 1.99 -40.97 -2.47
CA PHE A 35 1.08 -40.37 -1.49
C PHE A 35 1.70 -39.15 -0.81
N LEU A 36 2.97 -39.23 -0.39
CA LEU A 36 3.69 -38.10 0.19
C LEU A 36 3.79 -36.92 -0.80
N PHE A 37 4.08 -37.19 -2.08
CA PHE A 37 4.11 -36.13 -3.09
C PHE A 37 2.74 -35.49 -3.33
N LEU A 38 1.66 -36.28 -3.34
CA LEU A 38 0.30 -35.76 -3.49
C LEU A 38 -0.05 -34.80 -2.34
N ILE A 39 0.33 -35.15 -1.10
CA ILE A 39 0.15 -34.26 0.05
C ILE A 39 0.93 -32.96 -0.14
N LEU A 40 2.21 -33.03 -0.50
CA LEU A 40 3.05 -31.85 -0.71
C LEU A 40 2.49 -30.94 -1.82
N ILE A 41 2.00 -31.51 -2.91
CA ILE A 41 1.34 -30.77 -4.00
C ILE A 41 0.05 -30.13 -3.50
N SER A 42 -0.76 -30.84 -2.71
CA SER A 42 -1.99 -30.30 -2.12
C SER A 42 -1.71 -29.10 -1.22
N VAL A 43 -0.74 -29.22 -0.29
CA VAL A 43 -0.30 -28.10 0.56
C VAL A 43 0.19 -26.92 -0.27
N ARG A 44 0.99 -27.19 -1.32
CA ARG A 44 1.47 -26.14 -2.23
C ARG A 44 0.35 -25.46 -3.00
N ARG A 45 -0.74 -26.17 -3.34
CA ARG A 45 -1.92 -25.58 -3.98
C ARG A 45 -2.72 -24.72 -3.02
N SER A 46 -2.80 -25.10 -1.75
CA SER A 46 -3.48 -24.32 -0.70
C SER A 46 -2.76 -23.01 -0.36
N HIS A 47 -1.44 -22.95 -0.54
CA HIS A 47 -0.63 -21.76 -0.27
C HIS A 47 0.02 -21.23 -1.56
N PRO A 48 -0.74 -20.54 -2.44
CA PRO A 48 -0.16 -19.91 -3.63
C PRO A 48 0.86 -18.84 -3.22
N PRO A 49 1.91 -18.60 -4.03
CA PRO A 49 2.93 -17.60 -3.71
C PRO A 49 2.31 -16.20 -3.68
N PHE A 50 2.52 -15.48 -2.59
CA PHE A 50 2.09 -14.09 -2.47
C PHE A 50 2.97 -13.21 -3.37
N LYS A 51 2.37 -12.58 -4.38
CA LYS A 51 3.06 -11.64 -5.27
C LYS A 51 2.98 -10.24 -4.67
N GLN A 52 4.07 -9.77 -4.06
CA GLN A 52 4.21 -8.37 -3.70
C GLN A 52 4.74 -7.57 -4.89
N HIS A 53 4.23 -6.36 -5.06
CA HIS A 53 4.82 -5.39 -5.96
C HIS A 53 6.10 -4.80 -5.35
N GLU A 54 6.94 -4.18 -6.17
CA GLU A 54 8.04 -3.37 -5.66
C GLU A 54 7.48 -2.29 -4.76
N CYS A 55 7.89 -2.32 -3.50
CA CYS A 55 7.27 -1.59 -2.41
C CYS A 55 8.17 -0.44 -1.97
N HIS A 56 7.72 0.77 -2.22
CA HIS A 56 8.40 2.00 -1.85
C HIS A 56 7.78 2.58 -0.59
N PHE A 57 8.62 2.96 0.37
CA PHE A 57 8.20 3.49 1.65
C PHE A 57 8.65 4.94 1.79
N PRO A 58 7.76 5.85 2.23
CA PRO A 58 8.17 7.22 2.46
C PRO A 58 9.11 7.30 3.67
N ASN A 59 10.03 8.26 3.60
CA ASN A 59 11.04 8.49 4.64
C ASN A 59 10.40 8.89 5.98
N LYS A 60 10.86 8.28 7.08
CA LYS A 60 10.50 8.70 8.43
C LYS A 60 11.60 9.59 8.99
N ALA A 61 11.23 10.83 9.34
CA ALA A 61 12.15 11.74 10.01
C ALA A 61 12.41 11.26 11.45
N LEU A 62 13.67 11.31 11.88
CA LEU A 62 14.05 11.12 13.26
C LEU A 62 13.90 12.45 14.03
N PRO A 63 13.81 12.45 15.36
CA PRO A 63 13.70 13.67 16.16
C PRO A 63 14.82 14.70 15.89
N SER A 64 16.00 14.24 15.47
CA SER A 64 17.15 15.08 15.10
C SER A 64 16.94 15.92 13.84
N ALA A 65 16.03 15.52 12.94
CA ALA A 65 15.66 16.29 11.76
C ALA A 65 14.61 17.38 12.05
N GLY A 66 14.13 17.46 13.30
CA GLY A 66 13.10 18.39 13.76
C GLY A 66 11.88 17.66 14.34
N THR A 67 11.40 18.12 15.49
CA THR A 67 10.28 17.50 16.22
C THR A 67 8.96 17.54 15.44
N LEU A 68 8.73 18.57 14.62
CA LEU A 68 7.54 18.69 13.78
C LEU A 68 7.54 17.65 12.65
N SER A 69 8.63 17.57 11.88
CA SER A 69 8.79 16.58 10.81
C SER A 69 8.74 15.15 11.33
N TRP A 70 9.30 14.92 12.52
CA TRP A 70 9.19 13.64 13.23
C TRP A 70 7.74 13.30 13.60
N LEU A 71 7.04 14.20 14.30
CA LEU A 71 5.66 13.98 14.73
C LEU A 71 4.72 13.77 13.55
N GLN A 72 4.92 14.54 12.48
CA GLN A 72 4.17 14.41 11.24
C GLN A 72 4.43 13.05 10.57
N GLY A 73 5.67 12.57 10.57
CA GLY A 73 5.99 11.23 10.07
C GLY A 73 5.34 10.11 10.88
N ILE A 74 5.17 10.29 12.19
CA ILE A 74 4.45 9.33 13.04
C ILE A 74 2.95 9.34 12.73
N ILE A 75 2.33 10.53 12.65
CA ILE A 75 0.88 10.67 12.48
C ILE A 75 0.45 10.28 11.06
N CYS A 76 1.16 10.76 10.03
CA CYS A 76 0.72 10.56 8.64
C CYS A 76 1.16 9.22 8.04
N ASN A 77 2.18 8.54 8.59
CA ASN A 77 2.71 7.28 8.06
C ASN A 77 2.68 6.14 9.09
N MET A 78 1.69 6.13 9.98
CA MET A 78 1.56 5.14 11.06
C MET A 78 1.31 3.72 10.53
N ASN A 79 0.56 3.59 9.44
CA ASN A 79 0.16 2.31 8.87
C ASN A 79 1.14 1.74 7.82
N ASN A 80 2.30 2.39 7.61
CA ASN A 80 3.30 2.03 6.59
C ASN A 80 2.68 1.64 5.23
N PRO A 81 1.89 2.52 4.57
CA PRO A 81 1.43 2.29 3.21
C PRO A 81 2.60 1.96 2.28
N CYS A 82 2.39 0.91 1.49
CA CYS A 82 3.30 0.43 0.46
C CYS A 82 2.92 1.05 -0.88
N PHE A 83 3.83 1.80 -1.51
CA PHE A 83 3.58 2.42 -2.81
C PHE A 83 4.27 1.64 -3.94
N ARG A 84 3.64 1.57 -5.11
CA ARG A 84 4.19 0.93 -6.32
C ARG A 84 5.25 1.76 -7.04
N HIS A 85 5.43 3.01 -6.65
CA HIS A 85 6.29 3.98 -7.33
C HIS A 85 7.19 4.65 -6.30
N PRO A 86 8.40 5.07 -6.68
CA PRO A 86 9.32 5.72 -5.77
C PRO A 86 8.69 6.96 -5.16
N THR A 87 8.82 7.09 -3.84
CA THR A 87 8.35 8.28 -3.12
C THR A 87 9.37 9.41 -3.25
N ALA A 88 8.95 10.68 -3.11
CA ALA A 88 9.86 11.82 -3.33
C ALA A 88 11.08 11.80 -2.40
N GLY A 89 10.97 11.18 -1.21
CA GLY A 89 12.07 11.00 -0.28
C GLY A 89 13.10 9.93 -0.67
N GLU A 90 12.86 9.14 -1.71
CA GLU A 90 13.85 8.19 -2.27
C GLU A 90 14.71 8.83 -3.38
N ALA A 91 14.29 9.98 -3.92
CA ALA A 91 15.05 10.70 -4.93
C ALA A 91 16.28 11.40 -4.30
N PRO A 92 17.45 11.40 -4.97
CA PRO A 92 18.63 12.06 -4.45
C PRO A 92 18.41 13.58 -4.31
N GLY A 93 18.74 14.12 -3.14
CA GLY A 93 18.67 15.56 -2.86
C GLY A 93 17.35 16.08 -2.30
N VAL A 94 16.31 15.25 -2.18
CA VAL A 94 15.02 15.62 -1.57
C VAL A 94 14.85 14.89 -0.23
N VAL A 95 14.79 15.64 0.87
CA VAL A 95 14.81 15.09 2.25
C VAL A 95 13.47 15.18 2.98
N GLY A 96 12.36 15.44 2.30
CA GLY A 96 11.03 15.54 2.91
C GLY A 96 9.91 15.16 1.96
N ASN A 97 8.92 14.44 2.47
CA ASN A 97 7.69 14.09 1.74
C ASN A 97 6.46 14.86 2.30
N PHE A 98 6.70 15.95 3.04
CA PHE A 98 5.74 16.62 3.91
C PHE A 98 5.42 18.08 3.51
N ASP A 99 5.95 18.57 2.39
CA ASP A 99 5.81 19.97 1.94
C ASP A 99 4.37 20.35 1.56
N GLY A 100 3.52 19.34 1.32
CA GLY A 100 2.08 19.51 1.07
C GLY A 100 1.27 19.87 2.32
N SER A 101 1.76 19.54 3.53
CA SER A 101 0.88 19.59 4.70
C SER A 101 0.58 21.00 5.20
N ILE A 102 -0.66 21.18 5.66
CA ILE A 102 -1.14 22.43 6.27
C ILE A 102 -0.18 22.94 7.35
N PHE A 103 0.32 22.05 8.22
CA PHE A 103 1.22 22.43 9.33
C PHE A 103 2.58 22.95 8.85
N THR A 104 3.16 22.35 7.80
CA THR A 104 4.42 22.80 7.19
C THR A 104 4.25 24.17 6.52
N ARG A 105 3.05 24.51 6.05
CA ARG A 105 2.74 25.81 5.42
C ARG A 105 2.35 26.90 6.41
N LEU A 106 1.66 26.55 7.51
CA LEU A 106 1.21 27.49 8.53
C LEU A 106 2.36 28.03 9.38
N LEU A 107 3.34 27.18 9.72
CA LEU A 107 4.48 27.58 10.54
C LEU A 107 5.33 28.71 9.93
N PRO A 108 5.77 28.66 8.65
CA PRO A 108 6.48 29.77 8.04
C PRO A 108 5.60 31.01 7.84
N ALA A 109 4.29 30.85 7.59
CA ALA A 109 3.36 31.98 7.51
C ALA A 109 3.24 32.72 8.85
N LEU A 110 3.09 31.98 9.96
CA LEU A 110 3.07 32.54 11.32
C LEU A 110 4.40 33.21 11.69
N ARG A 111 5.54 32.60 11.33
CA ARG A 111 6.86 33.21 11.52
C ARG A 111 6.99 34.52 10.76
N ARG A 112 6.60 34.55 9.48
CA ARG A 112 6.59 35.77 8.66
C ARG A 112 5.70 36.85 9.25
N LEU A 113 4.51 36.49 9.76
CA LEU A 113 3.61 37.45 10.43
C LEU A 113 4.26 38.03 11.69
N ARG A 114 4.89 37.20 12.53
CA ARG A 114 5.60 37.66 13.73
C ARG A 114 6.77 38.58 13.38
N ASP A 115 7.57 38.20 12.38
CA ASP A 115 8.75 38.96 11.97
C ASP A 115 8.34 40.26 11.26
N SER A 116 7.22 40.26 10.52
CA SER A 116 6.62 41.47 9.92
C SER A 116 5.99 42.41 10.95
N GLY A 117 5.42 41.87 12.04
CA GLY A 117 4.88 42.65 13.15
C GLY A 117 5.96 43.46 13.87
N ASN A 118 7.21 43.01 13.78
CA ASN A 118 8.38 43.72 14.31
C ASN A 118 8.89 44.84 13.36
N GLN A 119 8.54 44.79 12.07
CA GLN A 119 9.07 45.70 11.03
C GLN A 119 8.07 46.73 10.52
N ARG A 120 6.74 46.56 10.71
CA ARG A 120 5.74 47.47 10.11
C ARG A 120 4.66 47.95 11.08
N ARG A 121 5.00 49.00 11.82
CA ARG A 121 4.07 50.04 12.31
C ARG A 121 3.63 50.98 11.16
N GLY A 122 3.38 50.42 9.99
CA GLY A 122 3.06 51.16 8.78
C GLY A 122 3.08 50.22 7.59
N GLU A 123 1.91 49.71 7.22
CA GLU A 123 1.38 49.86 5.86
C GLU A 123 0.07 49.07 5.71
N HIS A 124 -0.83 49.73 4.98
CA HIS A 124 -2.20 49.38 4.64
C HIS A 124 -2.26 48.07 3.84
N TRP A 125 -3.18 47.16 4.20
CA TRP A 125 -3.39 45.89 3.51
C TRP A 125 -4.45 46.03 2.42
N GLU A 126 -4.07 45.80 1.16
CA GLU A 126 -5.00 45.54 0.06
C GLU A 126 -5.00 44.03 -0.22
N TRP A 127 -6.16 43.37 -0.11
CA TRP A 127 -6.31 41.95 -0.46
C TRP A 127 -6.45 41.78 -1.98
N GLY A 128 -5.32 41.82 -2.68
CA GLY A 128 -5.22 41.46 -4.09
C GLY A 128 -4.97 39.96 -4.28
N VAL A 129 -6.00 39.25 -4.74
CA VAL A 129 -5.94 38.06 -5.61
C VAL A 129 -5.06 36.90 -5.11
N LEU A 130 -5.67 35.99 -4.34
CA LEU A 130 -5.23 34.59 -4.24
C LEU A 130 -5.51 33.90 -5.57
N GLY A 131 -4.53 34.02 -6.48
CA GLY A 131 -4.47 33.27 -7.73
C GLY A 131 -4.50 31.77 -7.51
N LYS A 132 -5.14 31.07 -8.45
CA LYS A 132 -5.10 29.63 -8.73
C LYS A 132 -4.75 28.74 -7.54
N ARG A 133 -5.80 28.31 -6.84
CA ARG A 133 -5.77 27.23 -5.86
C ARG A 133 -5.52 25.91 -6.58
N ASP A 134 -4.28 25.42 -6.57
CA ASP A 134 -4.03 23.99 -6.74
C ASP A 134 -4.49 23.29 -5.46
N PRO A 135 -5.52 22.42 -5.50
CA PRO A 135 -5.83 21.55 -4.38
C PRO A 135 -4.81 20.41 -4.42
N LEU A 136 -3.56 20.74 -4.08
CA LEU A 136 -2.47 19.79 -3.93
C LEU A 136 -2.82 18.89 -2.73
N ALA A 137 -3.10 17.64 -3.06
CA ALA A 137 -3.36 16.53 -2.16
C ALA A 137 -2.51 16.60 -0.89
N ASP A 138 -3.16 16.79 0.26
CA ASP A 138 -2.58 16.48 1.55
C ASP A 138 -2.38 14.95 1.62
N PRO A 139 -1.16 14.42 1.76
CA PRO A 139 -0.96 12.98 1.95
C PRO A 139 -1.48 12.47 3.31
N CYS A 140 -1.93 13.39 4.19
CA CYS A 140 -2.52 13.09 5.49
C CYS A 140 -4.06 13.16 5.49
N THR A 141 -4.71 13.57 4.39
CA THR A 141 -6.18 13.45 4.27
C THR A 141 -6.50 12.12 3.59
N PRO A 142 -7.14 11.16 4.30
CA PRO A 142 -7.71 10.01 3.63
C PRO A 142 -8.71 10.50 2.57
N ALA A 143 -8.91 9.74 1.49
CA ALA A 143 -9.96 10.01 0.51
C ALA A 143 -11.32 9.87 1.21
N LEU A 144 -11.82 10.99 1.75
CA LEU A 144 -13.07 11.04 2.48
C LEU A 144 -14.23 11.07 1.46
N PRO A 145 -15.37 10.44 1.79
CA PRO A 145 -16.54 10.52 0.92
C PRO A 145 -17.01 11.98 0.82
N VAL A 146 -17.60 12.34 -0.32
CA VAL A 146 -18.01 13.73 -0.63
C VAL A 146 -18.84 14.35 0.49
N ARG A 147 -19.69 13.55 1.13
CA ARG A 147 -20.51 13.98 2.28
C ARG A 147 -19.72 14.56 3.45
N GLU A 148 -18.48 14.13 3.69
CA GLU A 148 -17.65 14.61 4.81
C GLU A 148 -17.00 15.96 4.48
N TYR A 149 -16.91 16.32 3.20
CA TYR A 149 -16.46 17.63 2.75
C TYR A 149 -17.59 18.66 2.72
N LEU A 150 -18.84 18.19 2.62
CA LEU A 150 -20.01 19.02 2.52
C LEU A 150 -20.67 19.13 3.89
N ARG A 151 -21.03 20.35 4.28
CA ARG A 151 -21.86 20.51 5.47
C ARG A 151 -23.26 19.98 5.19
N GLU A 152 -23.78 19.13 6.09
CA GLU A 152 -25.11 18.54 5.94
C GLU A 152 -26.18 19.64 5.82
N ASP A 153 -27.08 19.49 4.83
CA ASP A 153 -28.19 20.39 4.51
C ASP A 153 -27.84 21.86 4.19
N GLU A 154 -26.58 22.15 3.87
CA GLU A 154 -26.14 23.43 3.34
C GLU A 154 -26.10 23.47 1.80
N THR A 155 -25.73 24.63 1.24
CA THR A 155 -25.77 25.00 -0.19
C THR A 155 -25.74 23.84 -1.20
N PHE A 156 -24.66 23.06 -1.28
CA PHE A 156 -24.49 22.02 -2.29
C PHE A 156 -25.18 20.69 -1.93
N SER A 157 -25.16 20.26 -0.66
CA SER A 157 -25.87 19.04 -0.21
C SER A 157 -27.39 19.20 -0.30
N ARG A 158 -27.89 20.40 -0.01
CA ARG A 158 -29.29 20.81 -0.19
C ARG A 158 -29.66 20.86 -1.67
N PHE A 159 -28.82 21.46 -2.51
CA PHE A 159 -29.06 21.53 -3.96
C PHE A 159 -29.21 20.14 -4.59
N LEU A 160 -28.32 19.20 -4.21
CA LEU A 160 -28.35 17.81 -4.69
C LEU A 160 -29.56 16.99 -4.21
N ARG A 161 -30.19 17.38 -3.09
CA ARG A 161 -31.35 16.69 -2.52
C ARG A 161 -32.69 17.29 -2.93
N THR A 162 -32.76 18.60 -3.14
CA THR A 162 -34.05 19.30 -3.29
C THR A 162 -34.29 19.93 -4.66
N ASN A 163 -33.25 20.24 -5.42
CA ASN A 163 -33.39 21.07 -6.63
C ASN A 163 -32.88 20.40 -7.91
N THR A 164 -32.32 19.21 -7.79
CA THR A 164 -31.85 18.40 -8.90
C THR A 164 -32.90 17.36 -9.31
N SER A 165 -33.09 17.18 -10.62
CA SER A 165 -33.92 16.10 -11.17
C SER A 165 -33.24 14.72 -11.12
N LEU A 166 -32.36 14.50 -10.14
CA LEU A 166 -31.55 13.30 -9.98
C LEU A 166 -32.32 12.25 -9.17
N ALA A 167 -32.22 10.97 -9.54
CA ALA A 167 -32.83 9.89 -8.78
C ALA A 167 -32.17 9.79 -7.38
N PRO A 168 -32.92 9.55 -6.29
CA PRO A 168 -32.39 9.58 -4.92
C PRO A 168 -31.25 8.58 -4.71
N ALA A 169 -31.31 7.42 -5.37
CA ALA A 169 -30.24 6.42 -5.33
C ALA A 169 -28.90 6.94 -5.90
N LEU A 170 -28.95 7.80 -6.92
CA LEU A 170 -27.76 8.37 -7.55
C LEU A 170 -27.16 9.48 -6.67
N VAL A 171 -28.00 10.22 -5.94
CA VAL A 171 -27.55 11.22 -4.96
C VAL A 171 -26.79 10.56 -3.82
N ASP A 172 -27.28 9.43 -3.30
CA ASP A 172 -26.60 8.68 -2.24
C ASP A 172 -25.26 8.07 -2.72
N GLU A 173 -25.20 7.62 -3.98
CA GLU A 173 -23.98 7.14 -4.61
C GLU A 173 -22.95 8.28 -4.79
N LEU A 174 -23.38 9.47 -5.23
CA LEU A 174 -22.55 10.66 -5.34
C LEU A 174 -22.06 11.18 -3.98
N MET A 175 -22.90 11.14 -2.95
CA MET A 175 -22.53 11.52 -1.58
C MET A 175 -21.56 10.51 -0.93
N GLY A 176 -21.63 9.25 -1.35
CA GLY A 176 -20.71 8.18 -0.96
C GLY A 176 -19.44 8.08 -1.81
N ALA A 177 -19.35 8.81 -2.92
CA ALA A 177 -18.19 8.77 -3.80
C ALA A 177 -16.95 9.33 -3.11
N GLN A 178 -15.81 8.68 -3.32
CA GLN A 178 -14.52 9.14 -2.79
C GLN A 178 -13.90 10.08 -3.82
N LEU A 179 -13.75 11.35 -3.46
CA LEU A 179 -13.05 12.31 -4.31
C LEU A 179 -11.55 12.11 -4.16
N SER A 180 -10.94 11.40 -5.10
CA SER A 180 -9.49 11.41 -5.28
C SER A 180 -9.13 12.59 -6.18
N PRO A 181 -8.47 13.65 -5.71
CA PRO A 181 -7.99 14.73 -6.58
C PRO A 181 -6.77 14.24 -7.38
N ARG A 182 -7.01 13.32 -8.31
CA ARG A 182 -6.04 12.81 -9.27
C ARG A 182 -6.40 13.42 -10.61
N ILE A 183 -5.89 14.63 -10.86
CA ILE A 183 -5.99 15.25 -12.18
C ILE A 183 -4.83 14.68 -13.00
N VAL A 184 -5.15 14.05 -14.13
CA VAL A 184 -4.19 13.59 -15.16
C VAL A 184 -3.59 14.80 -15.86
#